data_AF-A0A3A8L8V4-F1
#
_entry.id   AF-A0A3A8L8V4-F1
#
_cell.length_a   1.000
_cell.length_b   1.000
_cell.length_c   1.000
_cell.angle_alpha   90.00
_cell.angle_beta   90.00
_cell.angle_gamma   90.00
#
_symmetry.space_group_name_H-M   'P 1'
#
loop_
_entity.id
_entity.type
_entity.pdbx_description
1 polymer ?
#
loop_
_entity_poly.entity_id
_entity_poly.type
_entity_poly.pdbx_seq_one_letter_code
_entity_poly.pdbx_strand_id
1 'polypeptide(L)'
;MSPVSQAVEALTRTLAPASIQPLYADPFWNARYGPQRARRFGDEDAVFHVRYLVQALDAQRPAILEDYARWLRTLLFTRGMCSLHLDQHFEGLSLALQAEGFGQGTLPHTYVQAARDALRYPSGAAHPLEDASPALIADAVRRLEARLPPGNRRRLEQELRLHLSYLSDALALDRPDLWEAHLRWYADFWPQRGLAPVTFPHLLGALKAALGPEHAEARTLLARAPVSWEELPS
;
A
#
# COMPACT_ATOMS: atom_id res chain seq x y z
N MET A 1 31.61 -5.81 -7.95
CA MET A 1 30.61 -5.13 -7.11
C MET A 1 31.14 -3.77 -6.70
N SER A 2 30.30 -2.75 -6.66
CA SER A 2 30.70 -1.41 -6.20
C SER A 2 30.97 -1.40 -4.67
N PRO A 3 31.79 -0.47 -4.13
CA PRO A 3 31.99 -0.39 -2.67
C PRO A 3 30.68 -0.16 -1.89
N VAL A 4 29.74 0.61 -2.47
CA VAL A 4 28.45 0.91 -1.84
C VAL A 4 27.54 -0.31 -1.81
N SER A 5 27.46 -1.07 -2.91
CA SER A 5 26.65 -2.30 -2.96
C SER A 5 27.21 -3.38 -2.03
N GLN A 6 28.54 -3.52 -1.91
CA GLN A 6 29.16 -4.41 -0.91
C GLN A 6 28.80 -4.03 0.52
N ALA A 7 28.81 -2.72 0.83
CA ALA A 7 28.42 -2.23 2.15
C ALA A 7 26.95 -2.53 2.47
N VAL A 8 26.04 -2.30 1.51
CA VAL A 8 24.61 -2.63 1.66
C VAL A 8 24.40 -4.14 1.78
N GLU A 9 25.08 -4.94 0.96
CA GLU A 9 24.97 -6.41 1.01
C GLU A 9 25.42 -6.97 2.38
N ALA A 10 26.53 -6.48 2.92
CA ALA A 10 27.03 -6.88 4.24
C ALA A 10 26.01 -6.62 5.36
N LEU A 11 25.16 -5.60 5.21
CA LEU A 11 24.13 -5.21 6.17
C LEU A 11 22.78 -5.92 5.95
N THR A 12 22.65 -6.82 4.97
CA THR A 12 21.37 -7.48 4.64
C THR A 12 20.69 -8.12 5.86
N ARG A 13 21.45 -8.76 6.75
CA ARG A 13 20.92 -9.41 7.95
C ARG A 13 20.36 -8.43 9.00
N THR A 14 20.74 -7.16 8.91
CA THR A 14 20.24 -6.08 9.77
C THR A 14 19.09 -5.33 9.07
N LEU A 15 19.31 -4.94 7.81
CA LEU A 15 18.36 -4.14 7.03
C LEU A 15 17.02 -4.86 6.80
N ALA A 16 17.06 -6.14 6.39
CA ALA A 16 15.84 -6.88 6.07
C ALA A 16 14.86 -6.97 7.26
N PRO A 17 15.22 -7.51 8.44
CA PRO A 17 14.29 -7.55 9.56
C PRO A 17 13.89 -6.15 10.06
N ALA A 18 14.81 -5.19 10.08
CA ALA A 18 14.50 -3.82 10.50
C ALA A 18 13.47 -3.14 9.57
N SER A 19 13.49 -3.45 8.28
CA SER A 19 12.59 -2.86 7.29
C SER A 19 11.13 -3.32 7.45
N ILE A 20 10.90 -4.55 7.89
CA ILE A 20 9.56 -5.15 7.92
C ILE A 20 8.93 -5.18 9.31
N GLN A 21 9.75 -5.19 10.37
CA GLN A 21 9.26 -5.37 11.74
C GLN A 21 8.17 -4.35 12.15
N PRO A 22 8.23 -3.05 11.79
CA PRO A 22 7.17 -2.11 12.11
C PRO A 22 5.81 -2.45 11.47
N LEU A 23 5.81 -3.09 10.29
CA LEU A 23 4.56 -3.43 9.58
C LEU A 23 3.74 -4.43 10.36
N TYR A 24 4.37 -5.38 11.06
CA TYR A 24 3.68 -6.42 11.85
C TYR A 24 2.89 -5.87 13.05
N ALA A 25 2.99 -4.58 13.37
CA ALA A 25 2.11 -3.92 14.33
C ALA A 25 0.69 -3.73 13.80
N ASP A 26 0.50 -3.70 12.47
CA ASP A 26 -0.82 -3.64 11.87
C ASP A 26 -1.53 -5.02 11.95
N PRO A 27 -2.73 -5.11 12.56
CA PRO A 27 -3.49 -6.36 12.65
C PRO A 27 -3.81 -7.01 11.29
N PHE A 28 -3.78 -6.23 10.20
CA PHE A 28 -4.03 -6.69 8.82
C PHE A 28 -3.19 -7.91 8.47
N TRP A 29 -1.88 -7.90 8.76
CA TRP A 29 -0.97 -8.96 8.31
C TRP A 29 -1.30 -10.31 8.94
N ASN A 30 -1.55 -10.30 10.26
CA ASN A 30 -1.92 -11.50 10.99
C ASN A 30 -3.30 -12.00 10.58
N ALA A 31 -4.28 -11.10 10.43
CA ALA A 31 -5.63 -11.47 10.02
C ALA A 31 -5.68 -12.01 8.58
N ARG A 32 -4.87 -11.45 7.68
CA ARG A 32 -4.90 -11.80 6.25
C ARG A 32 -4.15 -13.09 5.94
N TYR A 33 -2.99 -13.29 6.57
CA TYR A 33 -2.09 -14.38 6.21
C TYR A 33 -1.88 -15.41 7.33
N GLY A 34 -2.25 -15.07 8.58
CA GLY A 34 -1.89 -15.83 9.76
C GLY A 34 -0.48 -15.51 10.27
N PRO A 35 -0.23 -15.62 11.59
CA PRO A 35 0.98 -15.08 12.22
C PRO A 35 2.28 -15.70 11.72
N GLN A 36 2.29 -17.03 11.49
CA GLN A 36 3.49 -17.75 11.05
C GLN A 36 3.83 -17.42 9.59
N ARG A 37 2.80 -17.40 8.74
CA ARG A 37 2.96 -17.20 7.30
C ARG A 37 3.29 -15.74 6.97
N ALA A 38 2.64 -14.80 7.65
CA ALA A 38 2.93 -13.36 7.53
C ALA A 38 4.41 -13.09 7.81
N ARG A 39 4.94 -13.63 8.92
CA ARG A 39 6.35 -13.46 9.28
C ARG A 39 7.29 -14.14 8.30
N ARG A 40 7.07 -15.43 8.01
CA ARG A 40 7.97 -16.17 7.13
C ARG A 40 8.13 -15.51 5.77
N PHE A 41 7.01 -15.23 5.08
CA PHE A 41 7.08 -14.67 3.73
C PHE A 41 7.42 -13.18 3.73
N GLY A 42 7.01 -12.41 4.75
CA GLY A 42 7.42 -11.01 4.89
C GLY A 42 8.94 -10.88 5.10
N ASP A 43 9.55 -11.77 5.90
CA ASP A 43 10.98 -11.79 6.13
C ASP A 43 11.75 -12.25 4.87
N GLU A 44 11.21 -13.22 4.12
CA GLU A 44 11.76 -13.63 2.82
C GLU A 44 11.71 -12.48 1.79
N ASP A 45 10.58 -11.77 1.67
CA ASP A 45 10.42 -10.62 0.77
C ASP A 45 11.37 -9.47 1.12
N ALA A 46 11.56 -9.18 2.40
CA ALA A 46 12.49 -8.14 2.85
C ALA A 46 13.95 -8.42 2.41
N VAL A 47 14.38 -9.68 2.43
CA VAL A 47 15.70 -10.08 1.90
C VAL A 47 15.76 -9.88 0.38
N PHE A 48 14.68 -10.19 -0.35
CA PHE A 48 14.64 -9.94 -1.79
C PHE A 48 14.71 -8.45 -2.14
N HIS A 49 14.04 -7.57 -1.38
CA HIS A 49 14.13 -6.12 -1.60
C HIS A 49 15.58 -5.62 -1.50
N VAL A 50 16.32 -6.05 -0.46
CA VAL A 50 17.74 -5.71 -0.30
C VAL A 50 18.59 -6.28 -1.45
N ARG A 51 18.34 -7.53 -1.86
CA ARG A 51 19.08 -8.16 -2.98
C ARG A 51 18.89 -7.41 -4.29
N TYR A 52 17.68 -6.98 -4.62
CA TYR A 52 17.45 -6.20 -5.84
C TYR A 52 18.06 -4.79 -5.75
N LEU A 53 18.10 -4.19 -4.55
CA LEU A 53 18.81 -2.94 -4.33
C LEU A 53 20.33 -3.11 -4.57
N VAL A 54 20.94 -4.17 -4.05
CA VAL A 54 22.36 -4.49 -4.27
C VAL A 54 22.64 -4.68 -5.76
N GLN A 55 21.80 -5.43 -6.48
CA GLN A 55 21.92 -5.63 -7.93
C GLN A 55 21.81 -4.32 -8.72
N ALA A 56 20.85 -3.47 -8.36
CA ALA A 56 20.69 -2.15 -8.97
C ALA A 56 21.93 -1.28 -8.76
N LEU A 57 22.46 -1.23 -7.53
CA LEU A 57 23.67 -0.48 -7.16
C LEU A 57 24.91 -1.00 -7.89
N ASP A 58 25.08 -2.32 -7.98
CA ASP A 58 26.18 -2.96 -8.71
C ASP A 58 26.18 -2.62 -10.19
N ALA A 59 25.00 -2.64 -10.81
CA ALA A 59 24.83 -2.31 -12.21
C ALA A 59 24.76 -0.79 -12.46
N GLN A 60 24.75 0.04 -11.41
CA GLN A 60 24.51 1.48 -11.47
C GLN A 60 23.24 1.86 -12.24
N ARG A 61 22.18 1.06 -12.06
CA ARG A 61 20.92 1.16 -12.81
C ARG A 61 19.72 1.10 -11.86
N PRO A 62 19.12 2.26 -11.48
CA PRO A 62 17.94 2.27 -10.61
C PRO A 62 16.75 1.52 -11.22
N ALA A 63 16.66 1.52 -12.56
CA ALA A 63 15.64 0.80 -13.32
C ALA A 63 15.50 -0.68 -12.93
N ILE A 64 16.57 -1.35 -12.47
CA ILE A 64 16.49 -2.75 -12.01
C ILE A 64 15.54 -2.89 -10.81
N LEU A 65 15.60 -1.95 -9.85
CA LEU A 65 14.74 -1.97 -8.67
C LEU A 65 13.33 -1.44 -9.01
N GLU A 66 13.20 -0.48 -9.92
CA GLU A 66 11.91 -0.01 -10.43
C GLU A 66 11.13 -1.12 -11.14
N ASP A 67 11.80 -1.87 -12.03
CA ASP A 67 11.19 -2.98 -12.77
C ASP A 67 10.81 -4.12 -11.83
N TYR A 68 11.64 -4.39 -10.83
CA TYR A 68 11.30 -5.30 -9.73
C TYR A 68 10.03 -4.85 -8.98
N ALA A 69 9.92 -3.56 -8.62
CA ALA A 69 8.76 -3.04 -7.93
C ALA A 69 7.48 -3.17 -8.77
N ARG A 70 7.53 -2.81 -10.06
CA ARG A 70 6.40 -2.94 -11.00
C ARG A 70 5.98 -4.39 -11.19
N TRP A 71 6.94 -5.30 -11.38
CA TRP A 71 6.67 -6.73 -11.47
C TRP A 71 6.05 -7.26 -10.19
N LEU A 72 6.65 -6.95 -9.04
CA LEU A 72 6.21 -7.45 -7.75
C LEU A 72 4.81 -6.97 -7.40
N ARG A 73 4.45 -5.72 -7.72
CA ARG A 73 3.07 -5.20 -7.61
C ARG A 73 2.06 -6.12 -8.28
N THR A 74 2.30 -6.51 -9.53
CA THR A 74 1.37 -7.41 -10.25
C THR A 74 1.22 -8.76 -9.55
N LEU A 75 2.32 -9.29 -9.02
CA LEU A 75 2.35 -10.56 -8.33
C LEU A 75 1.63 -10.49 -6.97
N LEU A 76 1.93 -9.48 -6.16
CA LEU A 76 1.38 -9.34 -4.82
C LEU A 76 -0.09 -8.93 -4.82
N PHE A 77 -0.56 -8.22 -5.86
CA PHE A 77 -1.99 -7.93 -6.02
C PHE A 77 -2.82 -9.21 -6.11
N THR A 78 -2.35 -10.22 -6.87
CA THR A 78 -3.01 -11.54 -6.91
C THR A 78 -3.00 -12.28 -5.58
N ARG A 79 -2.17 -11.87 -4.63
CA ARG A 79 -2.05 -12.44 -3.29
C ARG A 79 -2.78 -11.62 -2.23
N GLY A 80 -3.45 -10.54 -2.62
CA GLY A 80 -4.21 -9.69 -1.71
C GLY A 80 -3.38 -8.62 -1.01
N MET A 81 -2.39 -8.05 -1.70
CA MET A 81 -1.70 -6.83 -1.28
C MET A 81 -1.77 -5.78 -2.39
N CYS A 82 -2.06 -4.53 -2.07
CA CYS A 82 -1.99 -3.42 -3.03
C CYS A 82 -0.64 -2.72 -3.04
N SER A 83 -0.46 -1.79 -3.98
CA SER A 83 0.71 -0.94 -4.16
C SER A 83 1.10 -0.18 -2.89
N LEU A 84 0.14 0.27 -2.09
CA LEU A 84 0.43 0.91 -0.81
C LEU A 84 1.17 -0.01 0.16
N HIS A 85 0.83 -1.30 0.21
CA HIS A 85 1.58 -2.23 1.05
C HIS A 85 3.01 -2.39 0.56
N LEU A 86 3.23 -2.47 -0.76
CA LEU A 86 4.58 -2.56 -1.31
C LEU A 86 5.38 -1.27 -1.07
N ASP A 87 4.73 -0.10 -1.18
CA ASP A 87 5.34 1.18 -0.81
C ASP A 87 5.77 1.21 0.66
N GLN A 88 4.94 0.68 1.57
CA GLN A 88 5.26 0.58 3.00
C GLN A 88 6.49 -0.32 3.26
N HIS A 89 6.66 -1.40 2.49
CA HIS A 89 7.88 -2.22 2.57
C HIS A 89 9.12 -1.41 2.15
N PHE A 90 9.04 -0.66 1.05
CA PHE A 90 10.15 0.19 0.61
C PHE A 90 10.41 1.38 1.53
N GLU A 91 9.39 1.98 2.12
CA GLU A 91 9.53 2.99 3.18
C GLU A 91 10.28 2.40 4.38
N GLY A 92 9.89 1.21 4.83
CA GLY A 92 10.60 0.50 5.90
C GLY A 92 12.08 0.26 5.56
N LEU A 93 12.38 -0.14 4.32
CA LEU A 93 13.76 -0.30 3.86
C LEU A 93 14.52 1.04 3.83
N SER A 94 13.89 2.11 3.38
CA SER A 94 14.48 3.46 3.42
C SER A 94 14.83 3.90 4.84
N LEU A 95 13.96 3.64 5.82
CA LEU A 95 14.20 3.95 7.23
C LEU A 95 15.33 3.10 7.81
N ALA A 96 15.37 1.81 7.50
CA ALA A 96 16.45 0.92 7.91
C ALA A 96 17.80 1.37 7.31
N LEU A 97 17.83 1.72 6.03
CA LEU A 97 19.01 2.28 5.36
C LEU A 97 19.48 3.58 6.02
N GLN A 98 18.55 4.48 6.34
CA GLN A 98 18.87 5.74 7.01
C GLN A 98 19.52 5.50 8.39
N ALA A 99 19.05 4.51 9.16
CA ALA A 99 19.64 4.15 10.45
C ALA A 99 21.09 3.66 10.32
N GLU A 100 21.44 3.05 9.18
CA GLU A 100 22.79 2.57 8.85
C GLU A 100 23.65 3.63 8.12
N GLY A 101 23.19 4.89 8.07
CA GLY A 101 23.93 6.00 7.44
C GLY A 101 23.68 6.19 5.94
N PHE A 102 22.79 5.41 5.34
CA PHE A 102 22.36 5.56 3.94
C PHE A 102 21.07 6.39 3.84
N GLY A 103 21.10 7.62 4.36
CA GLY A 103 19.97 8.55 4.35
C GLY A 103 19.76 9.28 3.01
N GLN A 104 18.95 10.34 3.04
CA GLN A 104 18.69 11.21 1.88
C GLN A 104 20.00 11.71 1.24
N GLY A 105 20.03 11.73 -0.10
CA GLY A 105 21.21 12.10 -0.89
C GLY A 105 22.21 10.96 -1.12
N THR A 106 22.04 9.80 -0.47
CA THR A 106 22.86 8.61 -0.77
C THR A 106 22.27 7.80 -1.92
N LEU A 107 23.12 7.06 -2.64
CA LEU A 107 22.67 6.22 -3.76
C LEU A 107 21.65 5.14 -3.34
N PRO A 108 21.85 4.39 -2.23
CA PRO A 108 20.87 3.37 -1.83
C PRO A 108 19.49 3.96 -1.55
N HIS A 109 19.43 5.08 -0.82
CA HIS A 109 18.16 5.78 -0.56
C HIS A 109 17.50 6.28 -1.85
N THR A 110 18.29 6.86 -2.76
CA THR A 110 17.80 7.35 -4.06
C THR A 110 17.19 6.22 -4.90
N TYR A 111 17.81 5.03 -4.89
CA TYR A 111 17.32 3.89 -5.66
C TYR A 111 16.03 3.31 -5.08
N VAL A 112 15.92 3.23 -3.74
CA VAL A 112 14.67 2.84 -3.09
C VAL A 112 13.57 3.87 -3.37
N GLN A 113 13.87 5.17 -3.34
CA GLN A 113 12.90 6.21 -3.70
C GLN A 113 12.41 6.05 -5.15
N ALA A 114 13.32 5.81 -6.10
CA ALA A 114 12.93 5.55 -7.49
C ALA A 114 11.99 4.35 -7.63
N ALA A 115 12.22 3.28 -6.86
CA ALA A 115 11.35 2.11 -6.85
C ALA A 115 9.95 2.40 -6.30
N ARG A 116 9.85 3.27 -5.28
CA ARG A 116 8.57 3.76 -4.75
C ARG A 116 7.82 4.61 -5.77
N ASP A 117 8.52 5.54 -6.41
CA ASP A 117 7.95 6.39 -7.45
C ASP A 117 7.44 5.55 -8.63
N ALA A 118 8.13 4.46 -8.96
CA ALA A 118 7.76 3.51 -10.00
C ALA A 118 6.49 2.71 -9.71
N LEU A 119 5.98 2.70 -8.46
CA LEU A 119 4.70 2.07 -8.11
C LEU A 119 3.49 2.87 -8.60
N ARG A 120 3.65 4.17 -8.85
CA ARG A 120 2.58 5.01 -9.42
C ARG A 120 2.24 4.56 -10.84
N TYR A 121 0.97 4.63 -11.19
CA TYR A 121 0.53 4.38 -12.56
C TYR A 121 0.75 5.65 -13.39
N PRO A 122 1.55 5.61 -14.49
CA PRO A 122 1.83 6.79 -15.30
C PRO A 122 0.72 7.10 -16.31
N SER A 123 -0.25 6.21 -16.49
CA SER A 123 -1.34 6.34 -17.47
C SER A 123 -2.52 5.43 -17.12
N GLY A 124 -3.60 5.52 -17.90
CA GLY A 124 -4.83 4.76 -17.68
C GLY A 124 -5.69 5.34 -16.55
N ALA A 125 -6.85 4.72 -16.28
CA ALA A 125 -7.83 5.23 -15.32
C ALA A 125 -7.33 5.27 -13.86
N ALA A 126 -6.32 4.47 -13.51
CA ALA A 126 -5.70 4.49 -12.20
C ALA A 126 -4.86 5.76 -11.95
N HIS A 127 -4.22 6.31 -12.99
CA HIS A 127 -3.37 7.50 -12.87
C HIS A 127 -4.12 8.74 -12.31
N PRO A 128 -5.24 9.20 -12.90
CA PRO A 128 -5.98 10.34 -12.36
C PRO A 128 -6.60 10.05 -10.99
N LEU A 129 -6.92 8.77 -10.68
CA LEU A 129 -7.41 8.38 -9.36
C LEU A 129 -6.31 8.52 -8.28
N GLU A 130 -5.08 8.11 -8.57
CA GLU A 130 -3.93 8.29 -7.68
C GLU A 130 -3.65 9.78 -7.45
N ASP A 131 -3.67 10.59 -8.51
CA ASP A 131 -3.44 12.03 -8.40
C ASP A 131 -4.52 12.74 -7.58
N ALA A 132 -5.78 12.33 -7.72
CA ALA A 132 -6.89 12.87 -6.95
C ALA A 132 -6.97 12.34 -5.50
N SER A 133 -6.25 11.26 -5.17
CA SER A 133 -6.38 10.55 -3.89
C SER A 133 -6.27 11.45 -2.65
N PRO A 134 -5.32 12.42 -2.54
CA PRO A 134 -5.27 13.32 -1.38
C PRO A 134 -6.56 14.12 -1.19
N ALA A 135 -7.15 14.65 -2.27
CA ALA A 135 -8.39 15.41 -2.22
C ALA A 135 -9.60 14.52 -1.88
N LEU A 136 -9.66 13.31 -2.46
CA LEU A 136 -10.69 12.31 -2.18
C LEU A 136 -10.68 11.87 -0.72
N ILE A 137 -9.48 11.60 -0.16
CA ILE A 137 -9.31 11.26 1.25
C ILE A 137 -9.80 12.41 2.13
N ALA A 138 -9.37 13.64 1.86
CA ALA A 138 -9.79 14.80 2.63
C ALA A 138 -11.32 14.98 2.63
N ASP A 139 -11.97 14.76 1.49
CA ASP A 139 -13.43 14.82 1.38
C ASP A 139 -14.13 13.70 2.16
N ALA A 140 -13.69 12.45 1.98
CA ALA A 140 -14.26 11.31 2.69
C ALA A 140 -14.07 11.44 4.22
N VAL A 141 -12.94 11.96 4.69
CA VAL A 141 -12.72 12.25 6.11
C VAL A 141 -13.73 13.28 6.61
N ARG A 142 -13.92 14.42 5.92
CA ARG A 142 -14.90 15.44 6.34
C ARG A 142 -16.31 14.87 6.53
N ARG A 143 -16.71 13.93 5.66
CA ARG A 143 -18.03 13.26 5.73
C ARG A 143 -18.18 12.32 6.92
N LEU A 144 -17.09 11.75 7.41
CA LEU A 144 -17.08 10.74 8.47
C LEU A 144 -16.61 11.28 9.83
N GLU A 145 -15.93 12.42 9.86
CA GLU A 145 -15.27 12.97 11.04
C GLU A 145 -16.23 13.20 12.21
N ALA A 146 -17.46 13.65 11.95
CA ALA A 146 -18.48 13.83 12.98
C ALA A 146 -18.85 12.53 13.72
N ARG A 147 -18.58 11.37 13.12
CA ARG A 147 -18.85 10.03 13.67
C ARG A 147 -17.60 9.39 14.28
N LEU A 148 -16.42 10.01 14.14
CA LEU A 148 -15.16 9.41 14.60
C LEU A 148 -14.92 9.70 16.10
N PRO A 149 -14.42 8.71 16.85
CA PRO A 149 -13.85 8.99 18.16
C PRO A 149 -12.66 9.96 18.06
N PRO A 150 -12.41 10.80 19.08
CA PRO A 150 -11.24 11.67 19.12
C PRO A 150 -9.93 10.91 18.90
N GLY A 151 -9.03 11.46 18.09
CA GLY A 151 -7.72 10.85 17.79
C GLY A 151 -7.72 9.81 16.67
N ASN A 152 -8.87 9.38 16.14
CA ASN A 152 -8.94 8.36 15.08
C ASN A 152 -8.82 8.88 13.65
N ARG A 153 -8.73 10.21 13.45
CA ARG A 153 -8.64 10.83 12.12
C ARG A 153 -7.53 10.23 11.25
N ARG A 154 -6.31 10.15 11.79
CA ARG A 154 -5.15 9.61 11.05
C ARG A 154 -5.36 8.15 10.64
N ARG A 155 -6.01 7.36 11.49
CA ARG A 155 -6.31 5.96 11.18
C ARG A 155 -7.34 5.86 10.07
N LEU A 156 -8.39 6.69 10.09
CA LEU A 156 -9.35 6.75 8.98
C LEU A 156 -8.67 7.16 7.65
N GLU A 157 -7.77 8.15 7.68
CA GLU A 157 -7.00 8.55 6.49
C GLU A 157 -6.16 7.39 5.92
N GLN A 158 -5.58 6.56 6.79
CA GLN A 158 -4.83 5.37 6.39
C GLN A 158 -5.75 4.31 5.73
N GLU A 159 -6.94 4.06 6.28
CA GLU A 159 -7.90 3.13 5.68
C GLU A 159 -8.38 3.62 4.31
N LEU A 160 -8.70 4.92 4.18
CA LEU A 160 -9.13 5.50 2.90
C LEU A 160 -8.03 5.38 1.84
N ARG A 161 -6.78 5.67 2.21
CA ARG A 161 -5.62 5.49 1.31
C ARG A 161 -5.44 4.03 0.89
N LEU A 162 -5.63 3.09 1.82
CA LEU A 162 -5.53 1.66 1.53
C LEU A 162 -6.56 1.23 0.48
N HIS A 163 -7.82 1.61 0.66
CA HIS A 163 -8.88 1.24 -0.27
C HIS A 163 -8.73 1.91 -1.63
N LEU A 164 -8.29 3.17 -1.68
CA LEU A 164 -7.95 3.81 -2.95
C LEU A 164 -6.80 3.11 -3.67
N SER A 165 -5.77 2.64 -2.95
CA SER A 165 -4.68 1.88 -3.56
C SER A 165 -5.16 0.54 -4.14
N TYR A 166 -6.01 -0.21 -3.43
CA TYR A 166 -6.62 -1.42 -3.98
C TYR A 166 -7.48 -1.13 -5.22
N LEU A 167 -8.23 -0.02 -5.21
CA LEU A 167 -9.06 0.39 -6.33
C LEU A 167 -8.21 0.77 -7.55
N SER A 168 -7.12 1.53 -7.35
CA SER A 168 -6.16 1.86 -8.41
C SER A 168 -5.54 0.62 -9.04
N ASP A 169 -5.09 -0.34 -8.23
CA ASP A 169 -4.51 -1.60 -8.74
C ASP A 169 -5.53 -2.44 -9.51
N ALA A 170 -6.75 -2.53 -9.01
CA ALA A 170 -7.82 -3.28 -9.67
C ALA A 170 -8.19 -2.67 -11.03
N LEU A 171 -8.20 -1.34 -11.14
CA LEU A 171 -8.38 -0.63 -12.41
C LEU A 171 -7.23 -0.87 -13.37
N ALA A 172 -5.99 -0.65 -12.90
CA ALA A 172 -4.82 -0.72 -13.78
C ALA A 172 -4.52 -2.14 -14.29
N LEU A 173 -4.85 -3.16 -13.49
CA LEU A 173 -4.61 -4.56 -13.83
C LEU A 173 -5.83 -5.24 -14.46
N ASP A 174 -6.95 -4.53 -14.61
CA ASP A 174 -8.24 -5.07 -15.05
C ASP A 174 -8.66 -6.31 -14.25
N ARG A 175 -8.62 -6.19 -12.91
CA ARG A 175 -8.88 -7.27 -11.96
C ARG A 175 -9.96 -6.91 -10.96
N PRO A 176 -11.21 -6.71 -11.43
CA PRO A 176 -12.32 -6.37 -10.55
C PRO A 176 -12.68 -7.49 -9.56
N ASP A 177 -12.40 -8.74 -9.94
CA ASP A 177 -12.59 -9.92 -9.09
C ASP A 177 -11.75 -9.86 -7.81
N LEU A 178 -10.51 -9.37 -7.91
CA LEU A 178 -9.61 -9.22 -6.76
C LEU A 178 -10.04 -8.08 -5.84
N TRP A 179 -10.61 -7.01 -6.40
CA TRP A 179 -11.23 -5.94 -5.62
C TRP A 179 -12.43 -6.46 -4.82
N GLU A 180 -13.34 -7.20 -5.45
CA GLU A 180 -14.49 -7.80 -4.76
C GLU A 180 -14.07 -8.78 -3.66
N ALA A 181 -13.06 -9.61 -3.93
CA ALA A 181 -12.50 -10.54 -2.94
C ALA A 181 -11.89 -9.78 -1.75
N HIS A 182 -11.19 -8.68 -2.00
CA HIS A 182 -10.69 -7.79 -0.96
C HIS A 182 -11.82 -7.23 -0.12
N LEU A 183 -12.85 -6.65 -0.74
CA LEU A 183 -13.99 -6.06 -0.02
C LEU A 183 -14.73 -7.06 0.86
N ARG A 184 -14.98 -8.28 0.38
CA ARG A 184 -15.62 -9.35 1.16
C ARG A 184 -14.83 -9.67 2.41
N TRP A 185 -13.52 -9.91 2.24
CA TRP A 185 -12.65 -10.21 3.37
C TRP A 185 -12.53 -9.02 4.34
N TYR A 186 -12.44 -7.80 3.81
CA TYR A 186 -12.23 -6.61 4.63
C TYR A 186 -13.44 -6.24 5.47
N ALA A 187 -14.65 -6.55 5.01
CA ALA A 187 -15.88 -6.34 5.77
C ALA A 187 -15.84 -7.09 7.11
N ASP A 188 -15.39 -8.36 7.11
CA ASP A 188 -15.25 -9.17 8.32
C ASP A 188 -14.08 -8.71 9.20
N PHE A 189 -13.03 -8.15 8.59
CA PHE A 189 -11.86 -7.66 9.29
C PHE A 189 -12.06 -6.26 9.91
N TRP A 190 -12.96 -5.44 9.38
CA TRP A 190 -13.19 -4.05 9.78
C TRP A 190 -13.31 -3.80 11.29
N PRO A 191 -14.02 -4.64 12.08
CA PRO A 191 -14.11 -4.45 13.53
C PRO A 191 -12.73 -4.35 14.23
N GLN A 192 -11.70 -5.00 13.69
CA GLN A 192 -10.34 -4.98 14.24
C GLN A 192 -9.61 -3.64 14.01
N ARG A 193 -10.13 -2.75 13.16
CA ARG A 193 -9.55 -1.40 12.95
C ARG A 193 -9.84 -0.44 14.11
N GLY A 194 -10.83 -0.74 14.96
CA GLY A 194 -11.16 0.11 16.10
C GLY A 194 -11.64 1.50 15.69
N LEU A 195 -12.39 1.59 14.57
CA LEU A 195 -12.96 2.83 14.03
C LEU A 195 -14.46 2.98 14.32
N ALA A 196 -15.03 2.10 15.16
CA ALA A 196 -16.42 2.22 15.59
C ALA A 196 -16.71 3.62 16.18
N PRO A 197 -17.89 4.21 15.90
CA PRO A 197 -19.05 3.63 15.21
C PRO A 197 -19.01 3.70 13.66
N VAL A 198 -17.93 4.18 13.04
CA VAL A 198 -17.82 4.15 11.57
C VAL A 198 -17.76 2.68 11.14
N THR A 199 -18.71 2.27 10.30
CA THR A 199 -18.76 0.91 9.73
C THR A 199 -18.06 0.88 8.37
N PHE A 200 -17.71 -0.31 7.89
CA PHE A 200 -17.09 -0.44 6.57
C PHE A 200 -17.99 0.11 5.44
N PRO A 201 -19.31 -0.12 5.44
CA PRO A 201 -20.21 0.54 4.49
C PRO A 201 -20.16 2.07 4.55
N HIS A 202 -20.09 2.69 5.74
CA HIS A 202 -19.93 4.14 5.85
C HIS A 202 -18.67 4.63 5.13
N LEU A 203 -17.54 3.93 5.29
CA LEU A 203 -16.29 4.25 4.60
C LEU A 203 -16.45 4.17 3.08
N LEU A 204 -17.00 3.07 2.58
CA LEU A 204 -17.19 2.87 1.14
C LEU A 204 -18.18 3.91 0.57
N GLY A 205 -19.21 4.28 1.33
CA GLY A 205 -20.20 5.28 0.94
C GLY A 205 -19.58 6.67 0.83
N ALA A 206 -18.72 7.03 1.79
CA ALA A 206 -17.97 8.28 1.74
C ALA A 206 -16.99 8.33 0.57
N LEU A 207 -16.27 7.24 0.27
CA LEU A 207 -15.42 7.14 -0.92
C LEU A 207 -16.24 7.29 -2.21
N LYS A 208 -17.38 6.60 -2.31
CA LYS A 208 -18.26 6.68 -3.49
C LYS A 208 -18.81 8.09 -3.71
N ALA A 209 -19.13 8.80 -2.63
CA ALA A 209 -19.60 10.18 -2.68
C ALA A 209 -18.49 11.16 -3.05
N ALA A 210 -17.26 10.90 -2.61
CA ALA A 210 -16.09 11.70 -2.97
C ALA A 210 -15.68 11.50 -4.44
N LEU A 211 -15.86 10.28 -4.99
CA LEU A 211 -15.61 9.98 -6.40
C LEU A 211 -16.66 10.67 -7.30
N GLY A 212 -16.25 11.75 -7.95
CA GLY A 212 -17.03 12.48 -8.94
C GLY A 212 -17.13 11.76 -10.30
N PRO A 213 -17.82 12.36 -11.28
CA PRO A 213 -18.00 11.79 -12.63
C PRO A 213 -16.68 11.57 -13.38
N GLU A 214 -15.63 12.34 -13.06
CA GLU A 214 -14.28 12.19 -13.60
C GLU A 214 -13.61 10.85 -13.24
N HIS A 215 -14.14 10.13 -12.25
CA HIS A 215 -13.68 8.81 -11.83
C HIS A 215 -14.75 7.72 -12.06
N ALA A 216 -15.49 7.79 -13.17
CA ALA A 216 -16.61 6.90 -13.47
C ALA A 216 -16.27 5.40 -13.40
N GLU A 217 -15.09 4.99 -13.90
CA GLU A 217 -14.63 3.60 -13.85
C GLU A 217 -14.39 3.15 -12.40
N ALA A 218 -13.69 3.96 -11.60
CA ALA A 218 -13.44 3.70 -10.19
C ALA A 218 -14.75 3.60 -9.40
N ARG A 219 -15.70 4.50 -9.69
CA ARG A 219 -17.03 4.51 -9.09
C ARG A 219 -17.85 3.26 -9.46
N THR A 220 -17.75 2.81 -10.72
CA THR A 220 -18.40 1.57 -11.19
C THR A 220 -17.83 0.37 -10.47
N LEU A 221 -16.51 0.30 -10.33
CA LEU A 221 -15.85 -0.79 -9.63
C LEU A 221 -16.16 -0.80 -8.14
N LEU A 222 -16.15 0.37 -7.49
CA LEU A 222 -16.55 0.52 -6.09
C LEU A 222 -18.00 0.05 -5.87
N ALA A 223 -18.91 0.33 -6.82
CA ALA A 223 -20.31 -0.08 -6.73
C ALA A 223 -20.53 -1.61 -6.75
N ARG A 224 -19.53 -2.40 -7.16
CA ARG A 224 -19.54 -3.88 -7.07
C ARG A 224 -19.38 -4.42 -5.65
N ALA A 225 -19.23 -3.53 -4.66
CA ALA A 225 -19.17 -3.96 -3.27
C ALA A 225 -20.39 -4.84 -2.91
N PRO A 226 -20.18 -5.97 -2.23
CA PRO A 226 -21.24 -6.93 -1.89
C PRO A 226 -22.21 -6.41 -0.83
N VAL A 227 -22.01 -5.18 -0.32
CA VAL A 227 -22.81 -4.62 0.75
C VAL A 227 -24.01 -3.91 0.14
N SER A 228 -25.22 -4.20 0.64
CA SER A 228 -26.38 -3.37 0.34
C SER A 228 -26.09 -1.94 0.78
N TRP A 229 -26.01 -1.03 -0.19
CA TRP A 229 -25.77 0.39 0.04
C TRP A 229 -26.97 1.09 0.69
N GLU A 230 -28.09 0.39 0.87
CA GLU A 230 -29.40 0.96 1.16
C GLU A 230 -29.59 1.42 2.61
N GLU A 231 -28.61 1.20 3.51
CA GLU A 231 -28.74 1.56 4.94
C GLU A 231 -27.95 2.80 5.37
N LEU A 232 -27.35 3.55 4.43
CA LEU A 232 -26.59 4.76 4.78
C LEU A 232 -27.45 6.02 4.56
N PRO A 233 -27.93 6.69 5.63
CA PRO A 233 -28.60 7.98 5.47
C PRO A 233 -27.63 9.01 4.89
N SER A 234 -28.08 9.64 3.81
CA SER A 234 -27.46 10.78 3.12
C SER A 234 -27.16 11.94 4.06
#